data_AF-A0A4Q6G5X9-F1
#
_entry.id   AF-A0A4Q6G5X9-F1
#
_cell.length_a   1.000
_cell.length_b   1.000
_cell.length_c   1.000
_cell.angle_alpha   90.00
_cell.angle_beta   90.00
_cell.angle_gamma   90.00
#
_symmetry.space_group_name_H-M   'P 1'
#
loop_
_entity.id
_entity.type
_entity.pdbx_description
1 polymer ?
#
loop_
_entity_poly.entity_id
_entity_poly.type
_entity_poly.pdbx_seq_one_letter_code
_entity_poly.pdbx_strand_id
1 'polypeptide(L)'
;MATEKNALVTILGLSDDPSRYAYKAAQRLQESGYQNLRGVHPSGESVAHVQVVKSLADIQEPIDTLTLYVNPLKLDTMFESILKAKPKRIIFNPGTEHPALMKSAKQKGIQVLEACTLVLLSIKQF
;
A
#
# COMPACT_ATOMS: atom_id res chain seq x y z
N MET A 1 -5.80 13.68 2.07
CA MET A 1 -6.88 13.78 1.07
C MET A 1 -7.31 12.37 0.66
N ALA A 2 -8.53 12.20 0.17
CA ALA A 2 -8.98 10.93 -0.40
C ALA A 2 -8.23 10.64 -1.71
N THR A 3 -8.03 9.37 -2.05
CA THR A 3 -7.37 8.98 -3.30
C THR A 3 -8.34 9.01 -4.46
N GLU A 4 -7.93 9.61 -5.57
CA GLU A 4 -8.69 9.60 -6.81
C GLU A 4 -8.75 8.19 -7.41
N LYS A 5 -9.86 7.83 -8.07
CA LYS A 5 -10.10 6.46 -8.58
C LYS A 5 -9.07 5.97 -9.60
N ASN A 6 -8.50 6.88 -10.38
CA ASN A 6 -7.53 6.56 -11.42
C ASN A 6 -6.07 6.68 -10.95
N ALA A 7 -5.85 7.19 -9.74
CA ALA A 7 -4.52 7.33 -9.18
C ALA A 7 -3.94 5.96 -8.79
N LEU A 8 -2.62 5.82 -8.90
CA LEU A 8 -1.95 4.57 -8.59
C LEU A 8 -2.00 4.26 -7.09
N VAL A 9 -2.59 3.12 -6.74
CA VAL A 9 -2.57 2.55 -5.40
C VAL A 9 -1.66 1.33 -5.39
N THR A 10 -0.67 1.35 -4.50
CA THR A 10 0.28 0.25 -4.33
C THR A 10 0.01 -0.50 -3.03
N ILE A 11 -0.10 -1.83 -3.12
CA ILE A 11 -0.32 -2.73 -1.99
C ILE A 11 1.02 -3.42 -1.66
N LEU A 12 1.68 -2.98 -0.59
CA LEU A 12 2.93 -3.58 -0.15
C LEU A 12 2.65 -4.82 0.70
N GLY A 13 3.17 -5.98 0.26
CA GLY A 13 2.87 -7.26 0.90
C GLY A 13 1.55 -7.87 0.42
N LEU A 14 1.19 -7.66 -0.85
CA LEU A 14 0.06 -8.37 -1.45
C LEU A 14 0.32 -9.88 -1.38
N SER A 15 -0.69 -10.62 -0.93
CA SER A 15 -0.65 -12.08 -0.80
C SER A 15 -1.73 -12.69 -1.65
N ASP A 16 -1.42 -13.83 -2.25
CA ASP A 16 -2.29 -14.72 -3.02
C ASP A 16 -3.28 -15.53 -2.16
N ASP A 17 -3.05 -15.61 -0.85
CA ASP A 17 -3.94 -16.26 0.11
C ASP A 17 -5.20 -15.41 0.38
N PRO A 18 -6.42 -15.88 -0.02
CA PRO A 18 -7.66 -15.14 0.16
C PRO A 18 -8.06 -14.87 1.62
N SER A 19 -7.49 -15.60 2.57
CA SER A 19 -7.73 -15.36 4.00
C SER A 19 -7.10 -14.05 4.47
N ARG A 20 -6.04 -13.58 3.80
CA ARG A 20 -5.22 -12.43 4.20
C ARG A 20 -5.91 -11.11 3.88
N TYR A 21 -5.71 -10.14 4.77
CA TYR A 21 -6.26 -8.78 4.60
C TYR A 21 -5.72 -8.07 3.35
N ALA A 22 -4.48 -8.32 2.95
CA ALA A 22 -3.91 -7.74 1.73
C ALA A 22 -4.69 -8.15 0.47
N TYR A 23 -5.08 -9.44 0.38
CA TYR A 23 -5.91 -9.96 -0.70
C TYR A 23 -7.29 -9.31 -0.69
N LYS A 24 -7.95 -9.30 0.47
CA LYS A 24 -9.27 -8.67 0.66
C LYS A 24 -9.26 -7.17 0.31
N ALA A 25 -8.17 -6.48 0.61
CA ALA A 25 -8.00 -5.08 0.26
C ALA A 25 -7.87 -4.86 -1.24
N ALA A 26 -7.12 -5.72 -1.95
CA ALA A 26 -7.04 -5.67 -3.41
C ALA A 26 -8.42 -5.81 -4.05
N GLN A 27 -9.19 -6.83 -3.65
CA GLN A 27 -10.55 -7.03 -4.14
C GLN A 27 -11.44 -5.83 -3.83
N ARG A 28 -11.46 -5.36 -2.58
CA ARG A 28 -12.33 -4.23 -2.19
C ARG A 28 -11.95 -2.93 -2.89
N LEU A 29 -10.67 -2.71 -3.19
CA LEU A 29 -10.21 -1.57 -3.98
C LEU A 29 -10.78 -1.64 -5.41
N GLN A 30 -10.71 -2.80 -6.05
CA GLN A 30 -11.30 -3.02 -7.39
C GLN A 30 -12.82 -2.82 -7.37
N GLU A 31 -13.53 -3.43 -6.41
CA GLU A 31 -14.97 -3.28 -6.21
C GLU A 31 -15.38 -1.82 -5.97
N SER A 32 -14.51 -1.05 -5.32
CA SER A 32 -14.72 0.38 -5.06
C SER A 32 -14.31 1.27 -6.23
N GLY A 33 -13.93 0.70 -7.37
CA GLY A 33 -13.62 1.41 -8.61
C GLY A 33 -12.19 1.94 -8.72
N TYR A 34 -11.25 1.51 -7.86
CA TYR A 34 -9.83 1.81 -8.04
C TYR A 34 -9.23 0.81 -9.02
N GLN A 35 -8.95 1.26 -10.24
CA GLN A 35 -8.52 0.38 -11.33
C GLN A 35 -7.00 0.32 -11.50
N ASN A 36 -6.29 1.38 -11.09
CA ASN A 36 -4.84 1.46 -11.19
C ASN A 36 -4.17 0.90 -9.92
N LEU A 37 -4.16 -0.43 -9.81
CA LEU A 37 -3.58 -1.14 -8.67
C LEU A 37 -2.27 -1.83 -9.04
N ARG A 38 -1.29 -1.77 -8.13
CA ARG A 38 -0.02 -2.51 -8.23
C ARG A 38 0.26 -3.23 -6.92
N GLY A 39 0.50 -4.54 -6.98
CA GLY A 39 0.96 -5.30 -5.83
C GLY A 39 2.48 -5.32 -5.75
N VAL A 40 3.03 -5.46 -4.54
CA VAL A 40 4.46 -5.71 -4.34
C VAL A 40 4.63 -6.94 -3.47
N HIS A 41 5.27 -7.96 -4.03
CA HIS A 41 5.55 -9.23 -3.37
C HIS A 41 6.77 -9.92 -4.00
N PRO A 42 7.65 -10.61 -3.24
CA PRO A 42 8.86 -11.24 -3.79
C PRO A 42 8.63 -12.22 -4.93
N SER A 43 7.48 -12.91 -4.98
CA SER A 43 7.16 -13.84 -6.08
C SER A 43 7.00 -13.12 -7.41
N GLY A 44 6.50 -11.88 -7.41
CA GLY A 44 6.18 -11.13 -8.64
C GLY A 44 5.01 -11.70 -9.44
N GLU A 45 4.29 -12.69 -8.92
CA GLU A 45 3.17 -13.33 -9.60
C GLU A 45 1.90 -12.50 -9.43
N SER A 46 1.10 -12.41 -10.49
CA SER A 46 -0.15 -11.64 -10.44
C SER A 46 -1.14 -12.27 -9.47
N VAL A 47 -1.80 -11.43 -8.65
CA VAL A 47 -2.72 -11.86 -7.59
C VAL A 47 -4.02 -11.07 -7.71
N ALA A 48 -5.16 -11.75 -7.63
CA ALA A 48 -6.49 -11.09 -7.69
C ALA A 48 -6.65 -10.13 -8.88
N HIS A 49 -6.12 -10.51 -10.05
CA HIS A 49 -6.09 -9.66 -11.27
C HIS A 49 -5.33 -8.34 -11.11
N VAL A 50 -4.50 -8.20 -10.07
CA VAL A 50 -3.57 -7.10 -9.87
C VAL A 50 -2.19 -7.55 -10.34
N GLN A 51 -1.57 -6.76 -11.22
CA GLN A 51 -0.18 -6.98 -11.59
C GLN A 51 0.73 -6.70 -10.38
N VAL A 52 1.65 -7.62 -10.14
CA VAL A 52 2.57 -7.61 -9.00
C VAL A 52 4.00 -7.43 -9.49
N VAL A 53 4.76 -6.61 -8.78
CA VAL A 53 6.20 -6.45 -8.99
C VAL A 53 6.97 -6.93 -7.76
N LYS A 54 8.27 -7.20 -7.94
CA LYS A 54 9.10 -7.75 -6.86
C LYS A 54 9.47 -6.71 -5.82
N SER A 55 9.63 -5.46 -6.23
CA SER A 55 10.05 -4.36 -5.36
C SER A 55 9.34 -3.05 -5.71
N LEU A 56 9.34 -2.11 -4.77
CA LEU A 56 8.86 -0.74 -5.01
C LEU A 56 9.69 0.00 -6.07
N ALA A 57 10.94 -0.39 -6.29
CA ALA A 57 11.81 0.23 -7.29
C ALA A 57 11.41 -0.11 -8.73
N ASP A 58 10.60 -1.16 -8.92
CA ASP A 58 10.11 -1.59 -10.23
C ASP A 58 8.87 -0.80 -10.68
N ILE A 59 8.35 0.10 -9.83
CA ILE A 59 7.22 0.98 -10.12
C ILE A 59 7.77 2.32 -10.60
N GLN A 60 7.48 2.69 -11.85
CA GLN A 60 7.99 3.92 -12.46
C GLN A 60 6.98 5.08 -12.36
N GLU A 61 5.70 4.74 -12.23
CA GLU A 61 4.61 5.70 -12.11
C GLU A 61 4.55 6.31 -10.69
N PRO A 62 4.09 7.56 -10.56
CA PRO A 62 3.95 8.20 -9.25
C PRO A 62 2.88 7.49 -8.41
N ILE A 63 3.27 7.01 -7.23
CA ILE A 63 2.36 6.36 -6.28
C ILE A 63 1.56 7.44 -5.54
N ASP A 64 0.23 7.36 -5.60
CA ASP A 64 -0.62 8.22 -4.78
C ASP A 64 -0.72 7.68 -3.36
N THR A 65 -1.13 6.41 -3.23
CA THR A 65 -1.29 5.75 -1.94
C THR A 65 -0.54 4.44 -1.89
N LEU A 66 0.32 4.31 -0.87
CA LEU A 66 0.97 3.08 -0.49
C LEU A 66 0.27 2.50 0.74
N THR A 67 -0.40 1.36 0.60
CA THR A 67 -1.07 0.68 1.72
C THR A 67 -0.27 -0.54 2.16
N LEU A 68 0.07 -0.60 3.46
CA LEU A 68 1.03 -1.57 4.00
C LEU A 68 0.33 -2.78 4.59
N TYR A 69 0.79 -3.99 4.24
CA TYR A 69 0.39 -5.27 4.85
C TYR A 69 1.61 -6.14 5.17
N VAL A 70 2.71 -5.50 5.56
CA VAL A 70 3.98 -6.15 5.89
C VAL A 70 4.26 -6.02 7.38
N ASN A 71 4.81 -7.08 7.98
CA ASN A 71 5.23 -7.07 9.37
C ASN A 71 6.26 -5.94 9.63
N PRO A 72 6.18 -5.20 10.74
CA PRO A 72 7.09 -4.09 11.05
C PRO A 72 8.58 -4.46 10.97
N LEU A 73 8.97 -5.65 11.42
CA LEU A 73 10.37 -6.11 11.35
C LEU A 73 10.88 -6.27 9.92
N LYS A 74 9.99 -6.56 8.96
CA LYS A 74 10.34 -6.58 7.54
C LYS A 74 10.31 -5.19 6.93
N LEU A 75 9.56 -4.25 7.49
CA LEU A 75 9.56 -2.86 7.03
C LEU A 75 10.91 -2.17 7.31
N ASP A 76 11.65 -2.59 8.33
CA ASP A 76 13.01 -2.11 8.61
C ASP A 76 13.92 -2.24 7.38
N THR A 77 13.88 -3.39 6.69
CA THR A 77 14.71 -3.62 5.49
C THR A 77 14.17 -2.90 4.25
N MET A 78 12.92 -2.43 4.29
CA MET A 78 12.25 -1.71 3.21
C MET A 78 12.18 -0.21 3.46
N PHE A 79 12.70 0.28 4.59
CA PHE A 79 12.56 1.65 5.04
C PHE A 79 12.98 2.67 3.97
N GLU A 80 14.17 2.51 3.42
CA GLU A 80 14.72 3.41 2.40
C GLU A 80 13.95 3.30 1.07
N SER A 81 13.51 2.10 0.67
CA SER A 81 12.75 1.93 -0.57
C SER A 81 11.38 2.57 -0.49
N ILE A 82 10.71 2.48 0.65
CA ILE A 82 9.42 3.15 0.92
C ILE A 82 9.57 4.67 0.85
N LEU A 83 10.61 5.23 1.48
CA LEU A 83 10.84 6.68 1.44
C LEU A 83 11.25 7.17 0.06
N LYS A 84 12.02 6.37 -0.70
CA LYS A 84 12.43 6.68 -2.07
C LYS A 84 11.26 6.65 -3.06
N ALA A 85 10.32 5.73 -2.86
CA ALA A 85 9.10 5.66 -3.65
C ALA A 85 8.22 6.92 -3.51
N LYS A 86 8.40 7.68 -2.42
CA LYS A 86 7.81 9.01 -2.17
C LYS A 86 6.31 9.08 -2.53
N PRO A 87 5.48 8.16 -2.00
CA PRO A 87 4.04 8.24 -2.25
C PRO A 87 3.46 9.53 -1.65
N LYS A 88 2.32 10.01 -2.15
CA LYS A 88 1.64 11.14 -1.51
C LYS A 88 1.12 10.76 -0.12
N ARG A 89 0.71 9.51 0.06
CA ARG A 89 0.13 8.98 1.29
C ARG A 89 0.58 7.55 1.58
N ILE A 90 0.81 7.25 2.86
CA ILE A 90 1.04 5.89 3.36
C ILE A 90 -0.07 5.55 4.37
N ILE A 91 -0.68 4.38 4.20
CA ILE A 91 -1.65 3.80 5.13
C ILE A 91 -0.97 2.62 5.83
N PHE A 92 -0.73 2.79 7.12
CA PHE A 92 -0.29 1.76 8.05
C PHE A 92 -1.54 1.03 8.55
N ASN A 93 -1.84 -0.13 7.95
CA ASN A 93 -2.94 -0.98 8.42
C ASN A 93 -2.61 -1.60 9.78
N PRO A 94 -3.63 -2.06 10.54
CA PRO A 94 -3.42 -2.69 11.83
C PRO A 94 -2.35 -3.78 11.81
N GLY A 95 -1.35 -3.64 12.68
CA GLY A 95 -0.21 -4.57 12.78
C GLY A 95 0.95 -4.24 11.82
N THR A 96 0.94 -3.08 11.17
CA THR A 96 2.04 -2.59 10.31
C THR A 96 2.69 -1.31 10.84
N GLU A 97 2.26 -0.83 12.02
CA GLU A 97 2.70 0.41 12.65
C GLU A 97 4.23 0.42 12.80
N HIS A 98 4.84 1.56 12.47
CA HIS A 98 6.29 1.68 12.48
C HIS A 98 6.73 3.12 12.81
N PRO A 99 6.90 3.47 14.10
CA PRO A 99 7.06 4.86 14.54
C PRO A 99 8.19 5.64 13.83
N ALA A 100 9.35 5.00 13.61
CA ALA A 100 10.47 5.63 12.92
C ALA A 100 10.15 5.97 11.45
N LEU A 101 9.58 5.03 10.70
CA LEU A 101 9.19 5.21 9.30
C LEU A 101 8.10 6.27 9.17
N MET A 102 7.09 6.22 10.04
CA MET A 102 6.03 7.22 10.08
C MET A 102 6.58 8.64 10.32
N LYS A 103 7.52 8.79 11.26
CA LYS A 103 8.18 10.07 11.54
C LYS A 103 8.97 10.57 10.32
N SER A 104 9.81 9.72 9.73
CA SER A 104 10.62 10.08 8.56
C SER A 104 9.77 10.39 7.33
N ALA A 105 8.68 9.65 7.11
CA ALA A 105 7.72 9.91 6.03
C ALA A 105 7.07 11.29 6.19
N LYS A 106 6.58 11.62 7.40
CA LYS A 106 6.01 12.94 7.70
C LYS A 106 7.02 14.07 7.45
N GLN A 107 8.27 13.89 7.87
CA GLN A 107 9.35 14.88 7.65
C GLN A 107 9.64 15.11 6.16
N LYS A 108 9.42 14.09 5.31
CA LYS A 108 9.52 14.19 3.84
C LYS A 108 8.24 14.69 3.16
N GLY A 109 7.25 15.14 3.93
CA GLY A 109 5.99 15.67 3.41
C GLY A 109 5.00 14.60 2.94
N ILE A 110 5.21 13.33 3.31
CA ILE A 110 4.31 12.23 2.99
C ILE A 110 3.19 12.20 4.03
N GLN A 111 1.93 12.11 3.58
CA GLN A 111 0.80 11.94 4.48
C GLN A 111 0.84 10.55 5.11
N VAL A 112 0.72 10.44 6.43
CA VAL A 112 0.74 9.16 7.15
C VAL A 112 -0.58 8.95 7.88
N LEU A 113 -1.21 7.81 7.66
CA LEU A 113 -2.41 7.39 8.38
C LEU A 113 -2.18 6.02 9.02
N GLU A 114 -2.49 5.91 10.31
CA GLU A 114 -2.77 4.63 10.96
C GLU A 114 -4.26 4.36 10.82
N ALA A 115 -4.62 3.46 9.89
CA ALA A 115 -6.01 3.20 9.55
C ALA A 115 -6.16 1.86 8.82
N CYS A 116 -7.34 1.27 8.89
CA CYS A 116 -7.66 0.11 8.06
C CYS A 116 -8.19 0.55 6.69
N THR A 117 -7.52 0.15 5.61
CA THR A 117 -7.96 0.41 4.23
C THR A 117 -9.39 -0.06 3.97
N LEU A 118 -9.78 -1.22 4.48
CA LEU A 118 -11.15 -1.73 4.31
C LEU A 118 -12.20 -0.85 4.98
N VAL A 119 -11.88 -0.29 6.15
CA VAL A 119 -12.75 0.67 6.85
C VAL A 119 -12.81 1.97 6.08
N LEU A 120 -11.68 2.53 5.65
CA LEU A 120 -11.65 3.76 4.85
C LEU A 120 -12.50 3.62 3.57
N LEU A 121 -12.44 2.47 2.91
CA LEU A 121 -13.26 2.17 1.74
C LEU A 121 -14.75 2.09 2.10
N SER A 122 -15.13 1.45 3.22
CA SER A 122 -16.54 1.32 3.61
C SER A 122 -17.20 2.66 3.97
N ILE A 123 -16.42 3.59 4.54
CA ILE A 123 -16.91 4.93 4.90
C ILE A 123 -16.63 5.99 3.82
N LYS A 124 -16.15 5.57 2.63
CA LYS A 124 -15.84 6.45 1.49
C LYS A 124 -14.83 7.56 1.80
N GLN A 125 -13.85 7.26 2.65
CA GLN A 125 -12.73 8.15 3.02
C GLN A 125 -11.36 7.64 2.54
N PHE A 126 -11.36 6.59 1.69
CA PHE A 126 -10.14 6.12 1.05
C PHE A 126 -9.64 7.13 0.02
#